data_AF-A0A9E5FEH5-F1
#
_entry.id   AF-A0A9E5FEH5-F1
#
_cell.length_a   1.000
_cell.length_b   1.000
_cell.length_c   1.000
_cell.angle_alpha   90.00
_cell.angle_beta   90.00
_cell.angle_gamma   90.00
#
_symmetry.space_group_name_H-M   'P 1'
#
loop_
_entity.id
_entity.type
_entity.pdbx_description
1 polymer ?
#
loop_
_entity_poly.entity_id
_entity_poly.type
_entity_poly.pdbx_seq_one_letter_code
_entity_poly.pdbx_strand_id
1 'polypeptide(L)'
;MQTGIITSRAIIVTSLLFIAILAVLQGVMSIPWMYALELIDFNQSDAQRRRSFGLIGQIIGGCALILTPVLWLGGSDTLARFYGTILQIQIIMGVGLLAPIALGIIWPKGASIAFATQREATRQPLFWLILSGGLLVLVVSLVLPYFTYGEDYKMMYELGFDIILFGTMIFTALLASISVNEDIEGRTALTLLSKPLSRRDFLLGKFIGINLSGFLLLFGLGTVFQLFLLFRQGIERIDPLPDAPWILDLIETLGLGGSAEILLKALAGWFFLTAEVAPSIVLCFCQVTIITAIAVALATRFPMMVTLPVIATIFFLAHLAPVLVSTSGGESGSSGAGVAQMLRFTVTAFHAILPDLELFRVNIAILGDTQLTVGSYWLHVAWAVIYAAIYASVPLLVGLVLFEGRDLG
;
A
#
# COMPACT_ATOMS: atom_id res chain seq x y z
N MET A 1 30.93 33.22 -30.87
CA MET A 1 29.89 33.82 -29.99
C MET A 1 28.47 33.48 -30.44
N GLN A 2 28.11 33.58 -31.72
CA GLN A 2 26.75 33.23 -32.19
C GLN A 2 26.35 31.75 -31.99
N THR A 3 27.29 30.81 -32.16
CA THR A 3 27.02 29.37 -31.97
C THR A 3 26.66 29.00 -30.53
N GLY A 4 27.25 29.65 -29.52
CA GLY A 4 26.94 29.40 -28.10
C GLY A 4 25.58 29.97 -27.64
N ILE A 5 25.06 30.99 -28.32
CA ILE A 5 23.75 31.58 -28.01
C ILE A 5 22.62 30.71 -28.58
N ILE A 6 22.84 30.09 -29.74
CA ILE A 6 21.86 29.20 -30.39
C ILE A 6 21.70 27.90 -29.60
N THR A 7 22.81 27.31 -29.14
CA THR A 7 22.77 26.10 -28.29
C THR A 7 22.11 26.38 -26.95
N SER A 8 22.39 27.54 -26.33
CA SER A 8 21.73 27.95 -25.08
C SER A 8 20.22 28.11 -25.25
N ARG A 9 19.74 28.73 -26.34
CA ARG A 9 18.30 28.87 -26.61
C ARG A 9 17.62 27.52 -26.91
N ALA A 10 18.28 26.62 -27.63
CA ALA A 10 17.75 25.30 -27.93
C ALA A 10 17.54 24.47 -26.64
N ILE A 11 18.53 24.47 -25.74
CA ILE A 11 18.46 23.77 -24.44
C ILE A 11 17.33 24.33 -23.56
N ILE A 12 17.12 25.65 -23.57
CA ILE A 12 16.01 26.27 -22.83
C ILE A 12 14.66 25.81 -23.38
N VAL A 13 14.50 25.74 -24.70
CA VAL A 13 13.25 25.33 -25.34
C VAL A 13 12.95 23.85 -25.08
N THR A 14 13.94 22.94 -25.22
CA THR A 14 13.75 21.50 -24.93
C THR A 14 13.40 21.27 -23.47
N SER A 15 14.06 21.99 -22.56
CA SER A 15 13.77 21.94 -21.11
C SER A 15 12.35 22.42 -20.79
N LEU A 16 11.87 23.50 -21.42
CA LEU A 16 10.51 23.99 -21.24
C LEU A 16 9.46 22.99 -21.76
N LEU A 17 9.71 22.36 -22.91
CA LEU A 17 8.83 21.34 -23.46
C LEU A 17 8.75 20.11 -22.53
N PHE A 18 9.88 19.65 -22.00
CA PHE A 18 9.92 18.54 -21.07
C PHE A 18 9.09 18.82 -19.79
N ILE A 19 9.24 20.01 -19.21
CA ILE A 19 8.46 20.43 -18.03
C ILE A 19 6.97 20.54 -18.36
N ALA A 20 6.61 21.10 -19.52
CA ALA A 20 5.23 21.18 -19.97
C ALA A 20 4.61 19.79 -20.10
N ILE A 21 5.35 18.80 -20.61
CA ILE A 21 4.90 17.40 -20.68
C ILE A 21 4.66 16.82 -19.28
N LEU A 22 5.56 17.05 -18.32
CA LEU A 22 5.36 16.60 -16.93
C LEU A 22 4.16 17.27 -16.26
N ALA A 23 3.90 18.55 -16.54
CA ALA A 23 2.72 19.25 -16.06
C ALA A 23 1.43 18.63 -16.62
N VAL A 24 1.41 18.36 -17.92
CA VAL A 24 0.28 17.69 -18.59
C VAL A 24 0.09 16.29 -18.03
N LEU A 25 1.15 15.51 -17.82
CA LEU A 25 1.10 14.18 -17.24
C LEU A 25 0.43 14.21 -15.86
N GLN A 26 0.86 15.12 -14.98
CA GLN A 26 0.29 15.25 -13.64
C GLN A 26 -1.17 15.71 -13.67
N GLY A 27 -1.51 16.63 -14.60
CA GLY A 27 -2.88 17.04 -14.86
C GLY A 27 -3.76 15.85 -15.26
N VAL A 28 -3.31 15.05 -16.22
CA VAL A 28 -4.03 13.84 -16.69
C VAL A 28 -4.18 12.81 -15.56
N MET A 29 -3.13 12.56 -14.78
CA MET A 29 -3.16 11.61 -13.66
C MET A 29 -4.06 12.07 -12.49
N SER A 30 -4.42 13.36 -12.43
CA SER A 30 -5.36 13.85 -11.43
C SER A 30 -6.83 13.56 -11.75
N ILE A 31 -7.18 13.40 -13.03
CA ILE A 31 -8.57 13.21 -13.50
C ILE A 31 -9.27 12.00 -12.85
N PRO A 32 -8.65 10.81 -12.75
CA PRO A 32 -9.33 9.61 -12.28
C PRO A 32 -9.90 9.72 -10.86
N TRP A 33 -9.13 10.25 -9.91
CA TRP A 33 -9.60 10.38 -8.52
C TRP A 33 -10.53 11.59 -8.34
N MET A 34 -10.38 12.65 -9.14
CA MET A 34 -11.35 13.76 -9.16
C MET A 34 -12.73 13.27 -9.60
N TYR A 35 -12.79 12.48 -10.66
CA TYR A 35 -14.04 11.86 -11.14
C TYR A 35 -14.64 10.91 -10.09
N ALA A 36 -13.79 10.11 -9.44
CA ALA A 36 -14.24 9.22 -8.37
C ALA A 36 -14.88 9.99 -7.19
N LEU A 37 -14.28 11.11 -6.78
CA LEU A 37 -14.84 11.97 -5.73
C LEU A 37 -16.19 12.60 -6.10
N GLU A 38 -16.40 12.92 -7.38
CA GLU A 38 -17.68 13.45 -7.87
C GLU A 38 -18.79 12.38 -7.87
N LEU A 39 -18.44 11.11 -8.11
CA LEU A 39 -19.36 9.97 -8.07
C LEU A 39 -19.74 9.53 -6.66
N ILE A 40 -18.96 9.91 -5.64
CA ILE A 40 -19.24 9.67 -4.23
C ILE A 40 -20.40 10.59 -3.81
N ASP A 41 -21.62 10.16 -4.14
CA ASP A 41 -22.86 10.91 -4.03
C ASP A 41 -23.03 11.55 -2.64
N PHE A 42 -23.02 12.88 -2.59
CA PHE A 42 -23.50 13.69 -1.48
C PHE A 42 -24.95 14.04 -1.77
N ASN A 43 -25.83 13.75 -0.81
CA ASN A 43 -27.26 14.01 -0.84
C ASN A 43 -27.62 15.34 -1.56
N GLN A 44 -28.74 15.35 -2.29
CA GLN A 44 -29.15 16.45 -3.20
C GLN A 44 -29.29 17.86 -2.55
N SER A 45 -29.15 17.98 -1.22
CA SER A 45 -29.14 19.27 -0.50
C SER A 45 -27.81 20.05 -0.58
N ASP A 46 -26.71 19.41 -1.01
CA ASP A 46 -25.34 19.93 -0.86
C ASP A 46 -24.74 20.47 -2.19
N ALA A 47 -25.56 21.11 -3.04
CA ALA A 47 -25.09 21.70 -4.30
C ALA A 47 -23.97 22.76 -4.11
N GLN A 48 -23.93 23.42 -2.95
CA GLN A 48 -22.87 24.36 -2.59
C GLN A 48 -21.57 23.66 -2.16
N ARG A 49 -21.66 22.45 -1.60
CA ARG A 49 -20.53 21.61 -1.20
C ARG A 49 -19.92 20.84 -2.38
N ARG A 50 -20.72 20.54 -3.41
CA ARG A 50 -20.27 20.09 -4.75
C ARG A 50 -19.23 21.05 -5.35
N ARG A 51 -19.49 22.36 -5.26
CA ARG A 51 -18.51 23.39 -5.66
C ARG A 51 -17.26 23.33 -4.79
N SER A 52 -17.37 23.16 -3.48
CA SER A 52 -16.20 23.16 -2.58
C SER A 52 -15.28 21.94 -2.75
N PHE A 53 -15.79 20.73 -2.97
CA PHE A 53 -14.94 19.54 -3.21
C PHE A 53 -14.37 19.50 -4.63
N GLY A 54 -15.16 19.91 -5.64
CA GLY A 54 -14.64 20.16 -6.99
C GLY A 54 -13.57 21.27 -6.97
N LEU A 55 -13.76 22.31 -6.15
CA LEU A 55 -12.76 23.35 -5.92
C LEU A 55 -11.52 22.82 -5.20
N ILE A 56 -11.63 21.91 -4.21
CA ILE A 56 -10.44 21.31 -3.58
C ILE A 56 -9.67 20.43 -4.58
N GLY A 57 -10.35 19.65 -5.41
CA GLY A 57 -9.74 18.90 -6.52
C GLY A 57 -9.08 19.82 -7.56
N GLN A 58 -9.74 20.92 -7.91
CA GLN A 58 -9.21 21.98 -8.77
C GLN A 58 -8.11 22.81 -8.10
N ILE A 59 -8.08 22.92 -6.77
CA ILE A 59 -7.03 23.58 -5.99
C ILE A 59 -5.83 22.64 -5.88
N ILE A 60 -6.00 21.32 -5.75
CA ILE A 60 -4.89 20.36 -5.75
C ILE A 60 -4.32 20.19 -7.17
N GLY A 61 -5.18 20.03 -8.19
CA GLY A 61 -4.79 20.05 -9.60
C GLY A 61 -4.24 21.41 -10.04
N GLY A 62 -4.77 22.50 -9.47
CA GLY A 62 -4.27 23.86 -9.63
C GLY A 62 -2.95 24.09 -8.93
N CYS A 63 -2.75 23.58 -7.71
CA CYS A 63 -1.48 23.57 -7.00
C CYS A 63 -0.42 22.75 -7.74
N ALA A 64 -0.81 21.65 -8.41
CA ALA A 64 0.07 20.88 -9.29
C ALA A 64 0.47 21.68 -10.55
N LEU A 65 -0.48 22.39 -11.17
CA LEU A 65 -0.19 23.35 -12.25
C LEU A 65 0.69 24.52 -11.75
N ILE A 66 0.55 24.97 -10.50
CA ILE A 66 1.37 26.02 -9.87
C ILE A 66 2.77 25.50 -9.46
N LEU A 67 2.92 24.21 -9.14
CA LEU A 67 4.21 23.59 -8.81
C LEU A 67 5.15 23.54 -10.03
N THR A 68 4.61 23.45 -11.25
CA THR A 68 5.40 23.38 -12.48
C THR A 68 6.18 24.67 -12.81
N PRO A 69 5.65 25.89 -12.55
CA PRO A 69 6.45 27.12 -12.49
C PRO A 69 7.48 27.17 -11.34
N VAL A 70 7.19 26.56 -10.18
CA VAL A 70 8.11 26.55 -9.03
C VAL A 70 9.38 25.72 -9.31
N LEU A 71 9.28 24.69 -10.18
CA LEU A 71 10.44 23.95 -10.69
C LEU A 71 11.41 24.84 -11.49
N TRP A 72 10.95 25.95 -12.07
CA TRP A 72 11.82 26.94 -12.74
C TRP A 72 12.51 27.90 -11.76
N LEU A 73 11.93 28.15 -10.57
CA LEU A 73 12.49 29.09 -9.58
C LEU A 73 13.49 28.46 -8.60
N GLY A 74 13.49 27.13 -8.43
CA GLY A 74 14.24 26.48 -7.35
C GLY A 74 15.46 25.62 -7.73
N GLY A 75 15.52 25.05 -8.94
CA GLY A 75 16.67 24.25 -9.41
C GLY A 75 17.16 23.16 -8.43
N SER A 76 16.29 22.66 -7.53
CA SER A 76 16.68 21.83 -6.40
C SER A 76 16.18 20.39 -6.54
N ASP A 77 17.05 19.43 -6.22
CA ASP A 77 16.75 17.98 -6.22
C ASP A 77 15.50 17.63 -5.41
N THR A 78 15.24 18.41 -4.35
CA THR A 78 14.08 18.26 -3.46
C THR A 78 12.75 18.47 -4.17
N LEU A 79 12.64 19.45 -5.06
CA LEU A 79 11.38 19.76 -5.74
C LEU A 79 10.96 18.66 -6.72
N ALA A 80 11.93 18.07 -7.42
CA ALA A 80 11.68 16.94 -8.32
C ALA A 80 11.21 15.69 -7.56
N ARG A 81 11.73 15.45 -6.34
CA ARG A 81 11.25 14.37 -5.45
C ARG A 81 9.81 14.61 -5.00
N PHE A 82 9.43 15.84 -4.69
CA PHE A 82 8.04 16.20 -4.37
C PHE A 82 7.08 15.99 -5.56
N TYR A 83 7.53 16.29 -6.78
CA TYR A 83 6.73 15.99 -7.98
C TYR A 83 6.44 14.49 -8.08
N GLY A 84 7.46 13.65 -7.95
CA GLY A 84 7.31 12.19 -7.99
C GLY A 84 6.35 11.65 -6.93
N THR A 85 6.45 12.13 -5.70
CA THR A 85 5.56 11.69 -4.62
C THR A 85 4.12 12.15 -4.80
N ILE A 86 3.87 13.35 -5.32
CA ILE A 86 2.51 13.79 -5.65
C ILE A 86 1.91 12.91 -6.76
N LEU A 87 2.70 12.61 -7.80
CA LEU A 87 2.28 11.72 -8.88
C LEU A 87 1.94 10.32 -8.35
N GLN A 88 2.76 9.79 -7.44
CA GLN A 88 2.51 8.52 -6.74
C GLN A 88 1.16 8.51 -6.02
N ILE A 89 0.89 9.55 -5.22
CA ILE A 89 -0.36 9.70 -4.46
C ILE A 89 -1.54 9.77 -5.42
N GLN A 90 -1.43 10.50 -6.53
CA GLN A 90 -2.51 10.61 -7.53
C GLN A 90 -2.84 9.25 -8.17
N ILE A 91 -1.81 8.48 -8.55
CA ILE A 91 -2.00 7.15 -9.13
C ILE A 91 -2.65 6.21 -8.11
N ILE A 92 -2.13 6.17 -6.87
CA ILE A 92 -2.65 5.30 -5.81
C ILE A 92 -4.09 5.66 -5.46
N MET A 93 -4.39 6.94 -5.30
CA MET A 93 -5.76 7.41 -5.04
C MET A 93 -6.68 7.08 -6.21
N GLY A 94 -6.21 7.25 -7.45
CA GLY A 94 -6.95 6.88 -8.66
C GLY A 94 -7.29 5.39 -8.68
N VAL A 95 -6.29 4.53 -8.49
CA VAL A 95 -6.47 3.07 -8.44
C VAL A 95 -7.37 2.68 -7.26
N GLY A 96 -7.10 3.20 -6.08
CA GLY A 96 -7.79 2.86 -4.84
C GLY A 96 -9.26 3.31 -4.83
N LEU A 97 -9.61 4.48 -5.36
CA LEU A 97 -11.01 4.95 -5.39
C LEU A 97 -11.79 4.41 -6.60
N LEU A 98 -11.14 4.16 -7.74
CA LEU A 98 -11.83 3.65 -8.92
C LEU A 98 -11.94 2.13 -8.97
N ALA A 99 -11.14 1.40 -8.19
CA ALA A 99 -11.18 -0.07 -8.14
C ALA A 99 -12.60 -0.67 -7.98
N PRO A 100 -13.50 -0.14 -7.12
CA PRO A 100 -14.86 -0.68 -7.00
C PRO A 100 -15.70 -0.40 -8.24
N ILE A 101 -15.50 0.75 -8.89
CA ILE A 101 -16.22 1.12 -10.11
C ILE A 101 -15.78 0.23 -11.27
N ALA A 102 -14.47 -0.01 -11.39
CA ALA A 102 -13.92 -0.96 -12.34
C ALA A 102 -14.44 -2.39 -12.09
N LEU A 103 -14.54 -2.80 -10.82
CA LEU A 103 -15.17 -4.07 -10.44
C LEU A 103 -16.64 -4.12 -10.89
N GLY A 104 -17.34 -2.99 -10.92
CA GLY A 104 -18.74 -2.88 -11.35
C GLY A 104 -18.99 -3.26 -12.81
N ILE A 105 -17.97 -3.22 -13.66
CA ILE A 105 -18.05 -3.68 -15.05
C ILE A 105 -18.25 -5.20 -15.11
N ILE A 106 -17.60 -5.93 -14.21
CA ILE A 106 -17.64 -7.41 -14.15
C ILE A 106 -18.73 -7.89 -13.19
N TRP A 107 -18.85 -7.22 -12.04
CA TRP A 107 -19.72 -7.63 -10.94
C TRP A 107 -20.43 -6.44 -10.26
N PRO A 108 -21.53 -5.93 -10.86
CA PRO A 108 -22.15 -4.68 -10.44
C PRO A 108 -22.74 -4.71 -9.02
N LYS A 109 -23.32 -5.85 -8.61
CA LYS A 109 -23.93 -5.99 -7.27
C LYS A 109 -22.86 -5.92 -6.17
N GLY A 110 -21.83 -6.77 -6.25
CA GLY A 110 -20.74 -6.79 -5.28
C GLY A 110 -19.94 -5.48 -5.26
N ALA A 111 -19.73 -4.86 -6.43
CA ALA A 111 -19.07 -3.56 -6.55
C ALA A 111 -19.78 -2.43 -5.80
N SER A 112 -21.11 -2.38 -5.85
CA SER A 112 -21.88 -1.38 -5.11
C SER A 112 -21.70 -1.50 -3.60
N ILE A 113 -21.61 -2.73 -3.10
CA ILE A 113 -21.38 -3.03 -1.68
C ILE A 113 -19.94 -2.68 -1.31
N ALA A 114 -18.96 -3.10 -2.12
CA ALA A 114 -17.55 -2.80 -1.90
C ALA A 114 -17.28 -1.29 -1.85
N PHE A 115 -17.88 -0.53 -2.77
CA PHE A 115 -17.78 0.93 -2.79
C PHE A 115 -18.40 1.57 -1.56
N ALA A 116 -19.59 1.11 -1.14
CA ALA A 116 -20.24 1.59 0.06
C ALA A 116 -19.40 1.32 1.32
N THR A 117 -18.89 0.08 1.47
CA THR A 117 -18.05 -0.33 2.59
C THR A 117 -16.72 0.44 2.62
N GLN A 118 -16.08 0.66 1.47
CA GLN A 118 -14.84 1.43 1.41
C GLN A 118 -15.06 2.90 1.80
N ARG A 119 -16.15 3.49 1.30
CA ARG A 119 -16.53 4.87 1.63
C ARG A 119 -16.84 5.01 3.11
N GLU A 120 -17.53 4.04 3.70
CA GLU A 120 -17.80 4.01 5.12
C GLU A 120 -16.51 3.93 5.93
N ALA A 121 -15.66 2.95 5.62
CA ALA A 121 -14.38 2.71 6.27
C ALA A 121 -13.44 3.92 6.28
N THR A 122 -13.28 4.59 5.14
CA THR A 122 -12.41 5.78 5.01
C THR A 122 -12.95 7.02 5.72
N ARG A 123 -14.24 7.05 6.05
CA ARG A 123 -14.89 8.13 6.80
C ARG A 123 -14.95 7.87 8.30
N GLN A 124 -14.74 6.63 8.72
CA GLN A 124 -14.67 6.30 10.14
C GLN A 124 -13.44 6.98 10.77
N PRO A 125 -13.56 7.49 12.01
CA PRO A 125 -12.45 8.13 12.71
C PRO A 125 -11.26 7.17 12.93
N LEU A 126 -11.53 5.86 12.99
CA LEU A 126 -10.52 4.83 13.14
C LEU A 126 -9.47 4.85 12.01
N PHE A 127 -9.88 5.10 10.77
CA PHE A 127 -8.96 5.19 9.62
C PHE A 127 -7.93 6.30 9.83
N TRP A 128 -8.40 7.51 10.17
CA TRP A 128 -7.55 8.68 10.38
C TRP A 128 -6.72 8.57 11.66
N LEU A 129 -7.24 7.92 12.70
CA LEU A 129 -6.52 7.64 13.93
C LEU A 129 -5.34 6.70 13.68
N ILE A 130 -5.54 5.60 12.96
CA ILE A 130 -4.46 4.66 12.65
C ILE A 130 -3.48 5.26 11.65
N LEU A 131 -3.94 6.02 10.66
CA LEU A 131 -3.07 6.70 9.71
C LEU A 131 -2.17 7.73 10.41
N SER A 132 -2.75 8.58 11.26
CA SER A 132 -1.97 9.59 12.01
C SER A 132 -1.08 8.98 13.08
N GLY A 133 -1.57 7.97 13.82
CA GLY A 133 -0.80 7.23 14.81
C GLY A 133 0.36 6.45 14.18
N GLY A 134 0.11 5.75 13.08
CA GLY A 134 1.13 5.04 12.31
C GLY A 134 2.19 5.99 11.75
N LEU A 135 1.78 7.16 11.26
CA LEU A 135 2.70 8.21 10.81
C LEU A 135 3.57 8.74 11.96
N LEU A 136 2.98 8.96 13.15
CA LEU A 136 3.74 9.36 14.33
C LEU A 136 4.77 8.31 14.72
N VAL A 137 4.36 7.03 14.79
CA VAL A 137 5.27 5.92 15.15
C VAL A 137 6.37 5.75 14.11
N LEU A 138 6.06 5.90 12.82
CA LEU A 138 7.06 5.96 11.76
C LEU A 138 8.05 7.09 12.04
N VAL A 139 7.61 8.33 12.22
CA VAL A 139 8.51 9.47 12.51
C VAL A 139 9.36 9.24 13.75
N VAL A 140 8.80 8.67 14.82
CA VAL A 140 9.54 8.36 16.05
C VAL A 140 10.60 7.29 15.82
N SER A 141 10.28 6.22 15.09
CA SER A 141 11.23 5.15 14.75
C SER A 141 12.49 5.71 14.11
N LEU A 142 12.35 6.79 13.36
CA LEU A 142 13.42 7.38 12.57
C LEU A 142 14.40 8.25 13.37
N VAL A 143 13.96 8.75 14.53
CA VAL A 143 14.82 9.51 15.45
C VAL A 143 15.58 8.57 16.40
N LEU A 144 15.09 7.33 16.58
CA LEU A 144 15.71 6.37 17.47
C LEU A 144 16.98 5.80 16.86
N PRO A 145 18.13 5.86 17.56
CA PRO A 145 19.31 5.13 17.18
C PRO A 145 19.00 3.64 17.18
N TYR A 146 19.31 2.96 16.08
CA TYR A 146 19.07 1.53 15.92
C TYR A 146 20.13 0.65 16.60
N PHE A 147 21.15 1.28 17.21
CA PHE A 147 22.24 0.64 17.97
C PHE A 147 22.84 -0.58 17.25
N THR A 148 22.93 -0.52 15.93
CA THR A 148 23.39 -1.63 15.10
C THR A 148 24.77 -1.32 14.55
N TYR A 149 25.65 -2.32 14.54
CA TYR A 149 27.04 -2.19 14.09
C TYR A 149 27.14 -2.18 12.55
N GLY A 150 26.55 -1.18 11.89
CA GLY A 150 26.70 -0.93 10.45
C GLY A 150 25.53 -1.37 9.55
N GLU A 151 24.50 -2.03 10.08
CA GLU A 151 23.26 -2.40 9.36
C GLU A 151 22.05 -1.49 9.70
N ASP A 152 22.28 -0.23 10.08
CA ASP A 152 21.20 0.70 10.49
C ASP A 152 20.13 0.88 9.39
N TYR A 153 20.52 0.83 8.12
CA TYR A 153 19.59 0.92 6.99
C TYR A 153 18.67 -0.30 6.90
N LYS A 154 19.21 -1.50 7.11
CA LYS A 154 18.45 -2.75 7.08
C LYS A 154 17.37 -2.75 8.14
N MET A 155 17.74 -2.37 9.37
CA MET A 155 16.82 -2.34 10.48
C MET A 155 15.72 -1.27 10.30
N MET A 156 16.06 -0.12 9.70
CA MET A 156 15.07 0.91 9.36
C MET A 156 14.01 0.40 8.38
N TYR A 157 14.42 -0.30 7.32
CA TYR A 157 13.49 -0.87 6.33
C TYR A 157 12.57 -1.90 6.97
N GLU A 158 13.12 -2.84 7.74
CA GLU A 158 12.35 -3.88 8.42
C GLU A 158 11.32 -3.26 9.37
N LEU A 159 11.75 -2.36 10.27
CA LEU A 159 10.88 -1.73 11.24
C LEU A 159 9.82 -0.83 10.58
N GLY A 160 10.19 -0.10 9.53
CA GLY A 160 9.26 0.75 8.78
C GLY A 160 8.12 -0.03 8.13
N PHE A 161 8.45 -1.13 7.44
CA PHE A 161 7.44 -2.01 6.85
C PHE A 161 6.61 -2.74 7.89
N ASP A 162 7.20 -3.12 9.03
CA ASP A 162 6.47 -3.71 10.14
C ASP A 162 5.44 -2.73 10.71
N ILE A 163 5.78 -1.46 10.94
CA ILE A 163 4.81 -0.45 11.40
C ILE A 163 3.64 -0.32 10.41
N ILE A 164 3.95 -0.24 9.11
CA ILE A 164 2.93 -0.14 8.05
C ILE A 164 2.02 -1.37 8.06
N LEU A 165 2.60 -2.56 8.13
CA LEU A 165 1.90 -3.84 8.19
C LEU A 165 0.98 -3.92 9.41
N PHE A 166 1.54 -3.70 10.60
CA PHE A 166 0.80 -3.77 11.87
C PHE A 166 -0.35 -2.76 11.91
N GLY A 167 -0.10 -1.50 11.52
CA GLY A 167 -1.14 -0.47 11.48
C GLY A 167 -2.30 -0.86 10.56
N THR A 168 -1.98 -1.30 9.34
CA THR A 168 -3.00 -1.70 8.35
C THR A 168 -3.74 -2.97 8.75
N MET A 169 -3.03 -3.95 9.30
CA MET A 169 -3.63 -5.19 9.78
C MET A 169 -4.62 -4.92 10.91
N ILE A 170 -4.24 -4.11 11.90
CA ILE A 170 -5.13 -3.75 13.02
C ILE A 170 -6.37 -3.04 12.48
N PHE A 171 -6.19 -2.09 11.56
CA PHE A 171 -7.31 -1.38 10.93
C PHE A 171 -8.29 -2.33 10.23
N THR A 172 -7.79 -3.17 9.33
CA THR A 172 -8.62 -4.07 8.52
C THR A 172 -9.29 -5.16 9.35
N ALA A 173 -8.60 -5.72 10.36
CA ALA A 173 -9.17 -6.71 11.28
C ALA A 173 -10.29 -6.10 12.15
N LEU A 174 -10.08 -4.89 12.69
CA LEU A 174 -11.10 -4.14 13.43
C LEU A 174 -12.30 -3.81 12.57
N LEU A 175 -12.05 -3.25 11.39
CA LEU A 175 -13.09 -2.85 10.45
C LEU A 175 -13.92 -4.04 9.97
N ALA A 176 -13.28 -5.17 9.65
CA ALA A 176 -13.96 -6.41 9.32
C ALA A 176 -14.86 -6.88 10.47
N SER A 177 -14.34 -6.84 11.70
CA SER A 177 -15.08 -7.28 12.88
C SER A 177 -16.28 -6.39 13.18
N ILE A 178 -16.15 -5.07 13.07
CA ILE A 178 -17.25 -4.11 13.33
C ILE A 178 -18.25 -4.17 12.19
N SER A 179 -17.81 -3.92 10.96
CA SER A 179 -18.71 -3.79 9.80
C SER A 179 -19.49 -5.08 9.54
N VAL A 180 -18.86 -6.24 9.61
CA VAL A 180 -19.56 -7.51 9.33
C VAL A 180 -20.53 -7.85 10.48
N ASN A 181 -20.15 -7.65 11.75
CA ASN A 181 -21.04 -7.97 12.87
C ASN A 181 -22.24 -7.02 12.95
N GLU A 182 -22.04 -5.71 12.82
CA GLU A 182 -23.14 -4.72 12.94
C GLU A 182 -24.23 -4.97 11.89
N ASP A 183 -23.87 -5.30 10.66
CA ASP A 183 -24.84 -5.57 9.60
C ASP A 183 -25.60 -6.88 9.80
N ILE A 184 -24.97 -7.88 10.44
CA ILE A 184 -25.58 -9.20 10.67
C ILE A 184 -26.41 -9.20 11.98
N GLU A 185 -25.96 -8.53 13.05
CA GLU A 185 -26.67 -8.43 14.34
C GLU A 185 -27.75 -7.34 14.35
N GLY A 186 -27.54 -6.21 13.68
CA GLY A 186 -28.41 -5.04 13.69
C GLY A 186 -29.75 -5.19 12.95
N ARG A 187 -30.09 -6.38 12.44
CA ARG A 187 -31.25 -6.65 11.55
C ARG A 187 -31.34 -5.75 10.31
N THR A 188 -30.28 -5.03 9.96
CA THR A 188 -30.25 -4.14 8.77
C THR A 188 -30.04 -4.94 7.48
N ALA A 189 -29.49 -6.15 7.57
CA ALA A 189 -29.52 -7.13 6.47
C ALA A 189 -30.97 -7.44 6.01
N LEU A 190 -31.96 -7.43 6.91
CA LEU A 190 -33.37 -7.72 6.60
C LEU A 190 -34.09 -6.57 5.86
N THR A 191 -33.66 -5.32 6.01
CA THR A 191 -34.25 -4.18 5.28
C THR A 191 -33.58 -3.94 3.92
N LEU A 192 -32.29 -4.25 3.79
CA LEU A 192 -31.57 -4.28 2.51
C LEU A 192 -31.95 -5.48 1.61
N LEU A 193 -32.58 -6.51 2.17
CA LEU A 193 -33.16 -7.65 1.45
C LEU A 193 -34.42 -7.32 0.64
N SER A 194 -34.89 -6.07 0.64
CA SER A 194 -35.93 -5.59 -0.28
C SER A 194 -35.49 -5.63 -1.75
N LYS A 195 -34.18 -5.81 -2.02
CA LYS A 195 -33.63 -6.30 -3.29
C LYS A 195 -32.94 -7.65 -3.04
N PRO A 196 -33.08 -8.64 -3.94
CA PRO A 196 -32.45 -9.96 -3.77
C PRO A 196 -30.92 -9.84 -3.96
N LEU A 197 -30.22 -9.51 -2.89
CA LEU A 197 -28.76 -9.58 -2.78
C LEU A 197 -28.39 -10.98 -2.30
N SER A 198 -27.51 -11.66 -3.05
CA SER A 198 -27.06 -12.97 -2.61
C SER A 198 -26.11 -12.82 -1.42
N ARG A 199 -26.11 -13.81 -0.51
CA ARG A 199 -25.18 -13.86 0.63
C ARG A 199 -23.71 -13.75 0.19
N ARG A 200 -23.41 -14.25 -1.02
CA ARG A 200 -22.08 -14.23 -1.64
C ARG A 200 -21.69 -12.82 -2.09
N ASP A 201 -22.62 -12.09 -2.73
CA ASP A 201 -22.41 -10.69 -3.13
C ASP A 201 -22.11 -9.82 -1.90
N PHE A 202 -22.82 -10.06 -0.79
CA PHE A 202 -22.63 -9.32 0.45
C PHE A 202 -21.26 -9.54 1.09
N LEU A 203 -20.90 -10.80 1.36
CA LEU A 203 -19.65 -11.13 2.07
C LEU A 203 -18.41 -10.72 1.27
N LEU A 204 -18.38 -11.07 -0.02
CA LEU A 204 -17.24 -10.75 -0.89
C LEU A 204 -17.16 -9.26 -1.21
N GLY A 205 -18.30 -8.58 -1.38
CA GLY A 205 -18.34 -7.12 -1.52
C GLY A 205 -17.74 -6.43 -0.30
N LYS A 206 -18.10 -6.85 0.91
CA LYS A 206 -17.51 -6.32 2.16
C LYS A 206 -16.01 -6.58 2.23
N PHE A 207 -15.58 -7.81 1.95
CA PHE A 207 -14.16 -8.15 1.95
C PHE A 207 -13.36 -7.25 1.01
N ILE A 208 -13.82 -7.05 -0.23
CA ILE A 208 -13.14 -6.20 -1.21
C ILE A 208 -13.11 -4.75 -0.73
N GLY A 209 -14.23 -4.20 -0.21
CA GLY A 209 -14.29 -2.83 0.30
C GLY A 209 -13.36 -2.58 1.50
N ILE A 210 -13.29 -3.53 2.43
CA ILE A 210 -12.37 -3.49 3.58
C ILE A 210 -10.93 -3.55 3.10
N ASN A 211 -10.61 -4.51 2.22
CA ASN A 211 -9.25 -4.69 1.73
C ASN A 211 -8.76 -3.45 0.95
N LEU A 212 -9.64 -2.84 0.15
CA LEU A 212 -9.33 -1.62 -0.59
C LEU A 212 -9.18 -0.37 0.32
N SER A 213 -9.86 -0.35 1.46
CA SER A 213 -9.62 0.66 2.49
C SER A 213 -8.26 0.44 3.16
N GLY A 214 -7.91 -0.82 3.42
CA GLY A 214 -6.58 -1.22 3.86
C GLY A 214 -5.49 -0.84 2.86
N PHE A 215 -5.73 -1.03 1.56
CA PHE A 215 -4.84 -0.59 0.49
C PHE A 215 -4.54 0.92 0.59
N LEU A 216 -5.57 1.76 0.71
CA LEU A 216 -5.37 3.21 0.83
C LEU A 216 -4.57 3.59 2.08
N LEU A 217 -4.82 2.94 3.23
CA LEU A 217 -4.07 3.20 4.46
C LEU A 217 -2.60 2.77 4.34
N LEU A 218 -2.38 1.54 3.85
CA LEU A 218 -1.07 0.93 3.69
C LEU A 218 -0.20 1.75 2.73
N PHE A 219 -0.75 2.14 1.59
CA PHE A 219 -0.04 2.99 0.64
C PHE A 219 0.13 4.42 1.13
N GLY A 220 -0.81 4.95 1.92
CA GLY A 220 -0.66 6.25 2.58
C GLY A 220 0.56 6.28 3.51
N LEU A 221 0.66 5.29 4.40
CA LEU A 221 1.81 5.14 5.29
C LEU A 221 3.10 4.82 4.50
N GLY A 222 3.02 3.94 3.50
CA GLY A 222 4.15 3.57 2.64
C GLY A 222 4.72 4.72 1.83
N THR A 223 3.88 5.63 1.32
CA THR A 223 4.34 6.82 0.60
C THR A 223 5.09 7.77 1.53
N VAL A 224 4.61 7.95 2.77
CA VAL A 224 5.29 8.78 3.77
C VAL A 224 6.62 8.15 4.19
N PHE A 225 6.64 6.84 4.37
CA PHE A 225 7.88 6.11 4.65
C PHE A 225 8.90 6.28 3.51
N GLN A 226 8.48 6.13 2.25
CA GLN A 226 9.34 6.38 1.09
C GLN A 226 9.84 7.83 1.01
N LEU A 227 8.96 8.81 1.24
CA LEU A 227 9.34 10.23 1.28
C LEU A 227 10.42 10.45 2.34
N PHE A 228 10.27 9.81 3.51
CA PHE A 228 11.25 9.89 4.56
C PHE A 228 12.60 9.27 4.16
N LEU A 229 12.59 8.10 3.53
CA LEU A 229 13.80 7.45 3.01
C LEU A 229 14.56 8.38 2.04
N LEU A 230 13.84 9.10 1.17
CA LEU A 230 14.43 10.10 0.29
C LEU A 230 15.08 11.24 1.07
N PHE A 231 14.42 11.76 2.11
CA PHE A 231 15.00 12.81 2.95
C PHE A 231 16.26 12.32 3.66
N ARG A 232 16.22 11.13 4.24
CA ARG A 232 17.35 10.53 4.95
C ARG A 232 18.54 10.29 4.02
N GLN A 233 18.32 9.73 2.83
CA GLN A 233 19.35 9.57 1.80
C GLN A 233 20.01 10.90 1.41
N GLY A 234 19.23 12.00 1.38
CA GLY A 234 19.75 13.34 1.11
C GLY A 234 20.65 13.90 2.23
N ILE A 235 20.37 13.55 3.49
CA ILE A 235 21.11 14.01 4.67
C ILE A 235 22.40 13.19 4.87
N GLU A 236 22.30 11.87 4.76
CA GLU A 236 23.40 10.95 5.11
C GLU A 236 24.36 10.67 3.94
N ARG A 237 24.10 11.20 2.72
CA ARG A 237 24.92 10.98 1.50
C ARG A 237 25.31 9.51 1.30
N ILE A 238 24.38 8.60 1.55
CA ILE A 238 24.47 7.21 1.11
C ILE A 238 24.70 7.25 -0.40
N ASP A 239 25.65 6.46 -0.89
CA ASP A 239 26.14 6.52 -2.26
C ASP A 239 25.04 6.89 -3.27
N PRO A 240 25.25 7.94 -4.08
CA PRO A 240 24.26 8.33 -5.09
C PRO A 240 23.92 7.09 -5.89
N LEU A 241 22.62 6.84 -6.11
CA LEU A 241 22.18 5.76 -7.01
C LEU A 241 23.04 5.85 -8.27
N PRO A 242 23.64 4.73 -8.74
CA PRO A 242 24.45 4.75 -9.94
C PRO A 242 23.68 5.48 -11.03
N ASP A 243 24.27 6.53 -11.60
CA ASP A 243 23.68 7.23 -12.74
C ASP A 243 23.45 6.18 -13.82
N ALA A 244 22.20 5.72 -13.92
CA ALA A 244 21.91 4.58 -14.74
C ALA A 244 22.24 4.96 -16.20
N PRO A 245 22.91 4.10 -16.97
CA PRO A 245 23.39 4.47 -18.30
C PRO A 245 22.28 5.01 -19.21
N TRP A 246 21.06 4.52 -19.03
CA TRP A 246 19.87 4.97 -19.76
C TRP A 246 19.44 6.41 -19.41
N ILE A 247 19.75 6.92 -18.23
CA ILE A 247 19.45 8.32 -17.85
C ILE A 247 20.40 9.26 -18.58
N LEU A 248 21.69 8.91 -18.61
CA LEU A 248 22.71 9.71 -19.28
C LEU A 248 22.45 9.76 -20.80
N ASP A 249 22.10 8.61 -21.39
CA ASP A 249 21.66 8.51 -22.79
C ASP A 249 20.38 9.33 -23.05
N LEU A 250 19.42 9.33 -22.11
CA LEU A 250 18.20 10.12 -22.23
C LEU A 250 18.46 11.64 -22.14
N ILE A 251 19.38 12.07 -21.28
CA ILE A 251 19.81 13.48 -21.18
C ILE A 251 20.45 13.92 -22.50
N GLU A 252 21.33 13.10 -23.05
CA GLU A 252 22.05 13.39 -24.30
C GLU A 252 21.10 13.41 -25.51
N THR A 253 20.22 12.41 -25.64
CA THR A 253 19.26 12.31 -26.76
C THR A 253 18.21 13.42 -26.76
N LEU A 254 17.76 13.87 -25.58
CA LEU A 254 16.78 14.97 -25.46
C LEU A 254 17.44 16.36 -25.47
N GLY A 255 18.78 16.44 -25.42
CA GLY A 255 19.51 17.71 -25.34
C GLY A 255 19.10 18.54 -24.12
N LEU A 256 18.89 17.87 -22.99
CA LEU A 256 18.50 18.52 -21.73
C LEU A 256 19.74 19.12 -21.06
N GLY A 257 19.57 20.26 -20.39
CA GLY A 257 20.64 20.90 -19.65
C GLY A 257 20.12 21.83 -18.57
N GLY A 258 20.97 22.14 -17.60
CA GLY A 258 20.61 23.00 -16.47
C GLY A 258 19.56 22.34 -15.56
N SER A 259 18.43 23.02 -15.34
CA SER A 259 17.39 22.57 -14.40
C SER A 259 16.65 21.31 -14.83
N ALA A 260 16.50 21.05 -16.14
CA ALA A 260 15.80 19.86 -16.63
C ALA A 260 16.62 18.56 -16.42
N GLU A 261 17.95 18.66 -16.48
CA GLU A 261 18.85 17.55 -16.19
C GLU A 261 18.74 17.12 -14.71
N ILE A 262 18.77 18.11 -13.81
CA ILE A 262 18.60 17.92 -12.36
C ILE A 262 17.25 17.27 -12.07
N LEU A 263 16.18 17.74 -12.72
CA LEU A 263 14.84 17.19 -12.56
C LEU A 263 14.79 15.74 -13.00
N LEU A 264 15.30 15.42 -14.20
CA LEU A 264 15.27 14.06 -14.73
C LEU A 264 16.05 13.08 -13.83
N LYS A 265 17.24 13.47 -13.36
CA LYS A 265 18.03 12.66 -12.41
C LYS A 265 17.30 12.43 -11.09
N ALA A 266 16.71 13.47 -10.51
CA ALA A 266 15.98 13.35 -9.26
C ALA A 266 14.67 12.53 -9.40
N LEU A 267 13.98 12.64 -10.54
CA LEU A 267 12.79 11.87 -10.85
C LEU A 267 13.13 10.40 -11.10
N ALA A 268 14.26 10.13 -11.75
CA ALA A 268 14.78 8.77 -11.90
C ALA A 268 15.19 8.17 -10.54
N GLY A 269 15.83 8.94 -9.67
CA GLY A 269 16.13 8.51 -8.29
C GLY A 269 14.87 8.17 -7.50
N TRP A 270 13.81 9.00 -7.61
CA TRP A 270 12.51 8.69 -7.03
C TRP A 270 11.92 7.40 -7.63
N PHE A 271 11.99 7.21 -8.94
CA PHE A 271 11.48 6.01 -9.61
C PHE A 271 12.20 4.73 -9.14
N PHE A 272 13.52 4.77 -9.02
CA PHE A 272 14.29 3.63 -8.53
C PHE A 272 13.96 3.27 -7.09
N LEU A 273 13.91 4.26 -6.19
CA LEU A 273 13.52 3.99 -4.81
C LEU A 273 12.08 3.45 -4.74
N THR A 274 11.18 3.98 -5.57
CA THR A 274 9.82 3.44 -5.68
C THR A 274 9.84 1.98 -6.15
N ALA A 275 10.68 1.64 -7.12
CA ALA A 275 10.82 0.27 -7.63
C ALA A 275 11.42 -0.70 -6.60
N GLU A 276 12.23 -0.19 -5.67
CA GLU A 276 12.79 -0.96 -4.55
C GLU A 276 11.76 -1.16 -3.43
N VAL A 277 11.01 -0.10 -3.06
CA VAL A 277 10.05 -0.10 -1.95
C VAL A 277 8.71 -0.73 -2.34
N ALA A 278 8.25 -0.54 -3.57
CA ALA A 278 6.91 -0.95 -4.02
C ALA A 278 6.63 -2.46 -3.87
N PRO A 279 7.55 -3.38 -4.22
CA PRO A 279 7.25 -4.80 -4.11
C PRO A 279 7.07 -5.22 -2.64
N SER A 280 7.82 -4.63 -1.71
CA SER A 280 7.63 -4.82 -0.26
C SER A 280 6.26 -4.36 0.22
N ILE A 281 5.80 -3.20 -0.25
CA ILE A 281 4.45 -2.68 0.04
C ILE A 281 3.39 -3.68 -0.49
N VAL A 282 3.59 -4.24 -1.67
CA VAL A 282 2.69 -5.26 -2.24
C VAL A 282 2.68 -6.54 -1.40
N LEU A 283 3.82 -6.99 -0.90
CA LEU A 283 3.90 -8.14 0.01
C LEU A 283 3.15 -7.88 1.33
N CYS A 284 3.34 -6.69 1.94
CA CYS A 284 2.57 -6.29 3.13
C CYS A 284 1.07 -6.28 2.84
N PHE A 285 0.65 -5.79 1.68
CA PHE A 285 -0.75 -5.79 1.28
C PHE A 285 -1.32 -7.21 1.11
N CYS A 286 -0.54 -8.13 0.56
CA CYS A 286 -0.92 -9.53 0.46
C CYS A 286 -1.13 -10.18 1.83
N GLN A 287 -0.23 -9.92 2.78
CA GLN A 287 -0.38 -10.39 4.15
C GLN A 287 -1.63 -9.81 4.84
N VAL A 288 -1.86 -8.50 4.69
CA VAL A 288 -3.09 -7.84 5.19
C VAL A 288 -4.34 -8.46 4.56
N THR A 289 -4.30 -8.80 3.28
CA THR A 289 -5.42 -9.43 2.56
C THR A 289 -5.80 -10.78 3.19
N ILE A 290 -4.80 -11.61 3.51
CA ILE A 290 -5.03 -12.92 4.14
C ILE A 290 -5.64 -12.74 5.54
N ILE A 291 -5.10 -11.84 6.35
CA ILE A 291 -5.64 -11.57 7.69
C ILE A 291 -7.05 -10.99 7.61
N THR A 292 -7.32 -10.12 6.63
CA THR A 292 -8.66 -9.57 6.38
C THR A 292 -9.65 -10.68 6.00
N ALA A 293 -9.25 -11.65 5.19
CA ALA A 293 -10.10 -12.79 4.82
C ALA A 293 -10.46 -13.64 6.03
N ILE A 294 -9.49 -13.93 6.89
CA ILE A 294 -9.70 -14.65 8.16
C ILE A 294 -10.63 -13.84 9.08
N ALA A 295 -10.41 -12.53 9.18
CA ALA A 295 -11.20 -11.64 10.02
C ALA A 295 -12.68 -11.59 9.58
N VAL A 296 -12.92 -11.43 8.28
CA VAL A 296 -14.27 -11.45 7.69
C VAL A 296 -14.94 -12.79 7.94
N ALA A 297 -14.23 -13.90 7.76
CA ALA A 297 -14.77 -15.24 7.99
C ALA A 297 -15.19 -15.46 9.46
N LEU A 298 -14.33 -15.09 10.41
CA LEU A 298 -14.62 -15.20 11.84
C LEU A 298 -15.78 -14.29 12.26
N ALA A 299 -15.85 -13.08 11.73
CA ALA A 299 -16.91 -12.12 12.02
C ALA A 299 -18.31 -12.56 11.54
N THR A 300 -18.42 -13.60 10.70
CA THR A 300 -19.75 -14.15 10.33
C THR A 300 -20.45 -14.87 11.49
N ARG A 301 -19.66 -15.41 12.44
CA ARG A 301 -20.15 -16.30 13.51
C ARG A 301 -19.83 -15.79 14.90
N PHE A 302 -18.71 -15.11 15.07
CA PHE A 302 -18.22 -14.68 16.37
C PHE A 302 -18.39 -13.16 16.55
N PRO A 303 -18.85 -12.73 17.75
CA PRO A 303 -18.96 -11.31 18.05
C PRO A 303 -17.57 -10.67 18.08
N MET A 304 -17.52 -9.34 17.89
CA MET A 304 -16.28 -8.56 17.81
C MET A 304 -15.31 -8.82 18.98
N MET A 305 -15.85 -9.01 20.20
CA MET A 305 -15.08 -9.29 21.41
C MET A 305 -14.21 -10.55 21.31
N VAL A 306 -14.63 -11.54 20.51
CA VAL A 306 -13.91 -12.81 20.32
C VAL A 306 -13.02 -12.75 19.08
N THR A 307 -13.50 -12.14 18.00
CA THR A 307 -12.81 -12.14 16.71
C THR A 307 -11.43 -11.47 16.77
N LEU A 308 -11.30 -10.34 17.47
CA LEU A 308 -10.03 -9.59 17.51
C LEU A 308 -8.92 -10.30 18.29
N PRO A 309 -9.16 -10.80 19.53
CA PRO A 309 -8.16 -11.63 20.21
C PRO A 309 -7.74 -12.84 19.40
N VAL A 310 -8.69 -13.52 18.73
CA VAL A 310 -8.38 -14.70 17.90
C VAL A 310 -7.48 -14.32 16.72
N ILE A 311 -7.77 -13.24 16.01
CA ILE A 311 -6.92 -12.75 14.91
C ILE A 311 -5.53 -12.38 15.43
N ALA A 312 -5.45 -11.67 16.56
CA ALA A 312 -4.17 -11.30 17.16
C ALA A 312 -3.36 -12.56 17.52
N THR A 313 -3.98 -13.56 18.16
CA THR A 313 -3.31 -14.83 18.46
C THR A 313 -2.84 -15.53 17.20
N ILE A 314 -3.68 -15.62 16.16
CA ILE A 314 -3.30 -16.23 14.88
C ILE A 314 -2.09 -15.51 14.28
N PHE A 315 -2.11 -14.18 14.26
CA PHE A 315 -1.01 -13.38 13.72
C PHE A 315 0.29 -13.59 14.50
N PHE A 316 0.25 -13.48 15.82
CA PHE A 316 1.43 -13.70 16.66
C PHE A 316 1.98 -15.12 16.50
N LEU A 317 1.10 -16.12 16.45
CA LEU A 317 1.52 -17.51 16.26
C LEU A 317 2.19 -17.72 14.90
N ALA A 318 1.61 -17.15 13.84
CA ALA A 318 2.14 -17.25 12.49
C ALA A 318 3.49 -16.54 12.32
N HIS A 319 3.75 -15.48 13.09
CA HIS A 319 5.01 -14.73 13.02
C HIS A 319 6.10 -15.28 13.96
N LEU A 320 5.72 -15.86 15.12
CA LEU A 320 6.67 -16.39 16.09
C LEU A 320 7.10 -17.83 15.79
N ALA A 321 6.24 -18.65 15.18
CA ALA A 321 6.56 -20.05 14.90
C ALA A 321 7.83 -20.23 14.06
N PRO A 322 8.07 -19.46 12.98
CA PRO A 322 9.30 -19.58 12.19
C PRO A 322 10.56 -19.11 12.96
N VAL A 323 10.42 -18.08 13.80
CA VAL A 323 11.51 -17.58 14.65
C VAL A 323 11.95 -18.62 15.69
N LEU A 324 10.99 -19.34 16.29
CA LEU A 324 11.30 -20.42 17.22
C LEU A 324 12.03 -21.59 16.56
N VAL A 325 11.78 -21.86 15.28
CA VAL A 325 12.44 -22.93 14.52
C VAL A 325 13.84 -22.55 14.10
N SER A 326 14.02 -21.34 13.59
CA SER A 326 15.32 -20.87 13.13
C SER A 326 16.32 -20.77 14.28
N THR A 327 15.87 -20.33 15.46
CA THR A 327 16.70 -20.27 16.67
C THR A 327 17.00 -21.66 17.27
N SER A 328 16.02 -22.57 17.29
CA SER A 328 16.23 -23.94 17.80
C SER A 328 16.94 -24.87 16.82
N GLY A 329 16.85 -24.63 15.51
CA GLY A 329 17.52 -25.39 14.47
C GLY A 329 19.03 -25.11 14.38
N GLY A 330 19.48 -23.95 14.87
CA GLY A 330 20.89 -23.57 14.97
C GLY A 330 21.70 -24.41 15.97
N GLU A 331 21.05 -25.00 16.97
CA GLU A 331 21.68 -25.94 17.91
C GLU A 331 21.60 -27.38 17.39
N SER A 332 22.24 -27.65 16.23
CA SER A 332 22.53 -29.02 15.78
C SER A 332 23.69 -29.66 16.58
N GLY A 333 23.64 -29.54 17.91
CA GLY A 333 24.38 -30.37 18.84
C GLY A 333 23.63 -31.67 19.08
N SER A 334 24.31 -32.80 19.00
CA SER A 334 23.82 -34.19 18.96
C SER A 334 23.01 -34.71 20.17
N SER A 335 22.32 -33.85 20.93
CA SER A 335 21.70 -34.17 22.22
C SER A 335 20.19 -33.88 22.30
N GLY A 336 19.54 -33.48 21.19
CA GLY A 336 18.16 -32.98 21.18
C GLY A 336 17.24 -33.55 20.09
N ALA A 337 17.55 -34.71 19.51
CA ALA A 337 16.83 -35.25 18.34
C ALA A 337 15.30 -35.36 18.53
N GLY A 338 14.83 -35.71 19.74
CA GLY A 338 13.41 -35.80 20.05
C GLY A 338 12.70 -34.44 20.07
N VAL A 339 13.32 -33.43 20.69
CA VAL A 339 12.77 -32.06 20.75
C VAL A 339 12.79 -31.42 19.36
N ALA A 340 13.87 -31.58 18.60
CA ALA A 340 13.98 -31.09 17.24
C ALA A 340 12.92 -31.73 16.31
N GLN A 341 12.63 -33.02 16.47
CA GLN A 341 11.58 -33.69 15.70
C GLN A 341 10.17 -33.24 16.11
N MET A 342 9.90 -33.05 17.40
CA MET A 342 8.62 -32.51 17.87
C MET A 342 8.42 -31.07 17.42
N LEU A 343 9.48 -30.25 17.40
CA LEU A 343 9.45 -28.87 16.96
C LEU A 343 9.22 -28.79 15.43
N ARG A 344 9.91 -29.62 14.64
CA ARG A 344 9.65 -29.78 13.19
C ARG A 344 8.24 -30.26 12.89
N PHE A 345 7.71 -31.24 13.65
CA PHE A 345 6.33 -31.69 13.48
C PHE A 345 5.33 -30.58 13.80
N THR A 346 5.52 -29.89 14.93
CA THR A 346 4.67 -28.78 15.37
C THR A 346 4.64 -27.68 14.33
N VAL A 347 5.79 -27.36 13.73
CA VAL A 347 5.92 -26.32 12.70
C VAL A 347 5.35 -26.77 11.37
N THR A 348 5.53 -28.03 10.98
CA THR A 348 4.88 -28.57 9.78
C THR A 348 3.36 -28.57 9.93
N ALA A 349 2.85 -28.90 11.13
CA ALA A 349 1.42 -28.82 11.44
C ALA A 349 0.93 -27.35 11.43
N PHE A 350 1.73 -26.41 11.93
CA PHE A 350 1.40 -25.00 11.88
C PHE A 350 1.42 -24.45 10.46
N HIS A 351 2.43 -24.72 9.62
CA HIS A 351 2.45 -24.29 8.21
C HIS A 351 1.33 -24.93 7.37
N ALA A 352 0.84 -26.11 7.75
CA ALA A 352 -0.29 -26.74 7.08
C ALA A 352 -1.63 -26.00 7.35
N ILE A 353 -1.75 -25.32 8.50
CA ILE A 353 -3.00 -24.69 8.95
C ILE A 353 -2.94 -23.16 8.81
N LEU A 354 -1.78 -22.57 9.12
CA LEU A 354 -1.53 -21.14 9.11
C LEU A 354 -0.77 -20.74 7.84
N PRO A 355 -1.06 -19.56 7.28
CA PRO A 355 -0.33 -19.07 6.11
C PRO A 355 1.15 -18.93 6.45
N ASP A 356 2.02 -19.46 5.59
CA ASP A 356 3.45 -19.14 5.68
C ASP A 356 3.65 -17.65 5.37
N LEU A 357 3.87 -16.87 6.42
CA LEU A 357 4.06 -15.42 6.33
C LEU A 357 5.52 -15.05 6.02
N GLU A 358 6.46 -16.01 6.03
CA GLU A 358 7.86 -15.75 5.67
C GLU A 358 8.02 -15.38 4.19
N LEU A 359 7.17 -15.92 3.32
CA LEU A 359 7.15 -15.56 1.89
C LEU A 359 6.87 -14.07 1.65
N PHE A 360 6.23 -13.40 2.61
CA PHE A 360 5.93 -11.97 2.56
C PHE A 360 6.94 -11.10 3.30
N ARG A 361 7.96 -11.67 3.98
CA ARG A 361 8.96 -10.88 4.69
C ARG A 361 9.85 -10.12 3.71
N VAL A 362 9.99 -8.83 3.98
CA VAL A 362 10.77 -7.88 3.17
C VAL A 362 12.28 -8.16 3.20
N ASN A 363 12.77 -8.80 4.28
CA ASN A 363 14.19 -9.03 4.54
C ASN A 363 14.91 -9.83 3.43
N ILE A 364 14.21 -10.77 2.77
CA ILE A 364 14.80 -11.66 1.75
C ILE A 364 15.21 -10.91 0.47
N ALA A 365 14.58 -9.78 0.16
CA ALA A 365 14.68 -9.17 -1.17
C ALA A 365 15.48 -7.87 -1.27
N ILE A 366 15.44 -7.04 -0.22
CA ILE A 366 16.18 -5.77 -0.19
C ILE A 366 17.49 -5.93 0.61
N LEU A 367 17.53 -6.89 1.55
CA LEU A 367 18.50 -6.88 2.66
C LEU A 367 19.28 -8.21 2.80
N GLY A 368 19.06 -9.17 1.89
CA GLY A 368 19.78 -10.43 1.84
C GLY A 368 21.11 -10.31 1.10
N ASP A 369 22.11 -11.12 1.50
CA ASP A 369 23.45 -11.19 0.87
C ASP A 369 23.40 -11.55 -0.63
N THR A 370 22.29 -12.10 -1.11
CA THR A 370 22.02 -12.34 -2.53
C THR A 370 21.05 -11.29 -3.04
N GLN A 371 21.57 -10.16 -3.51
CA GLN A 371 20.74 -9.14 -4.18
C GLN A 371 20.02 -9.79 -5.38
N LEU A 372 18.70 -9.99 -5.26
CA LEU A 372 17.88 -10.45 -6.37
C LEU A 372 17.87 -9.34 -7.43
N THR A 373 18.24 -9.68 -8.67
CA THR A 373 18.10 -8.73 -9.79
C THR A 373 16.65 -8.25 -9.85
N VAL A 374 16.40 -6.96 -10.08
CA VAL A 374 15.07 -6.32 -10.03
C VAL A 374 13.98 -7.16 -10.69
N GLY A 375 14.24 -7.76 -11.86
CA GLY A 375 13.29 -8.62 -12.56
C GLY A 375 12.90 -9.91 -11.81
N SER A 376 13.86 -10.57 -11.15
CA SER A 376 13.59 -11.76 -10.33
C SER A 376 12.77 -11.45 -9.08
N TYR A 377 12.91 -10.24 -8.53
CA TYR A 377 12.15 -9.82 -7.36
C TYR A 377 10.66 -9.61 -7.68
N TRP A 378 10.35 -8.95 -8.80
CA TRP A 378 8.96 -8.80 -9.27
C TRP A 378 8.29 -10.14 -9.56
N LEU A 379 9.05 -11.15 -10.01
CA LEU A 379 8.53 -12.51 -10.20
C LEU A 379 8.16 -13.16 -8.86
N HIS A 380 8.99 -13.01 -7.82
CA HIS A 380 8.66 -13.47 -6.47
C HIS A 380 7.36 -12.84 -5.96
N VAL A 381 7.23 -11.52 -6.13
CA VAL A 381 6.00 -10.80 -5.73
C VAL A 381 4.78 -11.30 -6.51
N ALA A 382 4.90 -11.59 -7.79
CA ALA A 382 3.79 -12.14 -8.57
C ALA A 382 3.33 -13.51 -8.01
N TRP A 383 4.27 -14.39 -7.66
CA TRP A 383 3.95 -15.67 -7.02
C TRP A 383 3.32 -15.48 -5.64
N ALA A 384 3.81 -14.53 -4.85
CA ALA A 384 3.26 -14.20 -3.53
C ALA A 384 1.82 -13.67 -3.62
N VAL A 385 1.49 -12.87 -4.64
CA VAL A 385 0.12 -12.39 -4.90
C VAL A 385 -0.81 -13.56 -5.23
N ILE A 386 -0.38 -14.49 -6.09
CA ILE A 386 -1.15 -15.69 -6.42
C ILE A 386 -1.40 -16.54 -5.16
N TYR A 387 -0.34 -16.77 -4.38
CA TYR A 387 -0.42 -17.48 -3.12
C TYR A 387 -1.40 -16.80 -2.15
N ALA A 388 -1.33 -15.48 -1.99
CA ALA A 388 -2.24 -14.72 -1.14
C ALA A 388 -3.70 -14.82 -1.60
N ALA A 389 -3.97 -14.77 -2.91
CA ALA A 389 -5.31 -14.91 -3.45
C ALA A 389 -5.89 -16.31 -3.17
N ILE A 390 -5.10 -17.36 -3.35
CA ILE A 390 -5.50 -18.74 -3.05
C ILE A 390 -5.76 -18.90 -1.55
N TYR A 391 -4.83 -18.46 -0.70
CA TYR A 391 -4.98 -18.57 0.75
C TYR A 391 -6.13 -17.73 1.29
N ALA A 392 -6.39 -16.53 0.76
CA ALA A 392 -7.55 -15.72 1.15
C ALA A 392 -8.88 -16.36 0.74
N SER A 393 -8.91 -17.14 -0.34
CA SER A 393 -10.14 -17.81 -0.80
C SER A 393 -10.65 -18.86 0.20
N VAL A 394 -9.75 -19.56 0.92
CA VAL A 394 -10.13 -20.64 1.84
C VAL A 394 -10.93 -20.12 3.03
N PRO A 395 -10.47 -19.13 3.83
CA PRO A 395 -11.27 -18.51 4.88
C PRO A 395 -12.57 -17.90 4.35
N LEU A 396 -12.55 -17.27 3.18
CA LEU A 396 -13.78 -16.68 2.60
C LEU A 396 -14.82 -17.74 2.26
N LEU A 397 -14.42 -18.89 1.71
CA LEU A 397 -15.32 -20.03 1.48
C LEU A 397 -15.87 -20.57 2.80
N VAL A 398 -15.02 -20.72 3.82
CA VAL A 398 -15.46 -21.13 5.17
C VAL A 398 -16.47 -20.13 5.74
N GLY A 399 -16.18 -18.83 5.67
CA GLY A 399 -17.08 -17.76 6.10
C GLY A 399 -18.42 -17.78 5.35
N LEU A 400 -18.40 -18.08 4.06
CA LEU A 400 -19.61 -18.18 3.24
C LEU A 400 -20.46 -19.39 3.67
N VAL A 401 -19.86 -20.56 3.90
CA VAL A 401 -20.55 -21.75 4.42
C VAL A 401 -21.14 -21.48 5.81
N LEU A 402 -20.36 -20.87 6.71
CA LEU A 402 -20.81 -20.50 8.05
C LEU A 402 -21.97 -19.50 8.02
N PHE A 403 -21.95 -18.58 7.06
CA PHE A 403 -23.00 -17.58 6.87
C PHE A 403 -24.26 -18.17 6.23
N GLU A 404 -24.15 -19.16 5.34
CA GLU A 404 -25.30 -19.89 4.79
C GLU A 404 -26.04 -20.69 5.88
N GLY A 405 -25.31 -21.33 6.80
CA GLY A 405 -25.88 -22.10 7.92
C GLY A 405 -26.41 -21.27 9.10
N ARG A 406 -26.36 -19.94 9.03
CA ARG A 406 -26.97 -19.06 10.03
C ARG A 406 -28.42 -18.80 9.63
N ASP A 407 -29.35 -19.46 10.31
CA ASP A 407 -30.78 -19.14 10.22
C ASP A 407 -30.99 -17.73 10.79
N LEU A 408 -31.23 -16.76 9.91
CA LEU A 408 -31.60 -15.39 10.26
C LEU A 408 -33.10 -15.30 10.60
N GLY A 409 -33.60 -16.30 11.34
CA GLY A 409 -35.00 -16.47 11.76
C GLY A 409 -35.33 -15.65 13.00
#